data_AF-H1VNG1-F1
#
_entry.id   AF-H1VNG1-F1
#
_cell.length_a   1.000
_cell.length_b   1.000
_cell.length_c   1.000
_cell.angle_alpha   90.00
_cell.angle_beta   90.00
_cell.angle_gamma   90.00
#
_symmetry.space_group_name_H-M   'P 1'
#
loop_
_entity.id
_entity.type
_entity.pdbx_description
1 polymer ?
#
loop_
_entity_poly.entity_id
_entity_poly.type
_entity_poly.pdbx_seq_one_letter_code
_entity_poly.pdbx_strand_id
1 'polypeptide(L)'
;AYERALEHKFPRVIRLSIHRSTGKNKISVPLIPQPGGFGLTPWHSALLVTAQGEFRTRPSSELRDPRKYEIVKQNGKPYFVREKNPDFDWPEHVKIHHKYGGRIILENTSEDESKKRPADELELKLANLALRPGGLEVRGFKV
;
A
#
# COMPACT_ATOMS: atom_id res chain seq x y z
N ALA A 1 -5.17 1.56 -34.03
CA ALA A 1 -4.15 0.71 -34.67
C ALA A 1 -3.72 -0.45 -33.76
N TYR A 2 -3.13 -0.18 -32.58
CA TYR A 2 -2.63 -1.22 -31.66
C TYR A 2 -3.68 -2.28 -31.28
N GLU A 3 -4.92 -1.85 -31.02
CA GLU A 3 -6.03 -2.74 -30.67
C GLU A 3 -6.28 -3.86 -31.69
N ARG A 4 -6.32 -3.51 -32.99
CA ARG A 4 -6.60 -4.47 -34.08
C ARG A 4 -5.44 -5.43 -34.30
N ALA A 5 -4.20 -4.96 -34.11
CA ALA A 5 -3.03 -5.83 -34.18
C ALA A 5 -3.06 -6.91 -33.08
N LEU A 6 -3.48 -6.54 -31.87
CA LEU A 6 -3.68 -7.49 -30.77
C LEU A 6 -4.81 -8.49 -31.07
N GLU A 7 -5.93 -8.04 -31.63
CA GLU A 7 -7.05 -8.93 -32.02
C GLU A 7 -6.62 -9.95 -33.08
N HIS A 8 -5.87 -9.51 -34.10
CA HIS A 8 -5.37 -10.40 -35.15
C HIS A 8 -4.39 -11.43 -34.60
N LYS A 9 -3.44 -11.00 -33.77
CA LYS A 9 -2.41 -11.89 -33.21
C LYS A 9 -2.93 -12.82 -32.11
N PHE A 10 -3.89 -12.35 -31.32
CA PHE A 10 -4.42 -13.05 -30.14
C PHE A 10 -5.96 -13.08 -30.18
N PRO A 11 -6.58 -13.84 -31.10
CA PRO A 11 -8.02 -13.81 -31.30
C PRO A 11 -8.83 -14.48 -30.17
N ARG A 12 -8.18 -15.30 -29.33
CA ARG A 12 -8.83 -16.10 -28.27
C ARG A 12 -8.29 -15.78 -26.87
N VAL A 13 -8.15 -14.51 -26.54
CA VAL A 13 -7.73 -14.07 -25.20
C VAL A 13 -8.76 -13.14 -24.57
N ILE A 14 -8.84 -13.17 -23.24
CA ILE A 14 -9.62 -12.18 -22.50
C ILE A 14 -8.92 -10.83 -22.65
N ARG A 15 -9.66 -9.83 -23.13
CA ARG A 15 -9.12 -8.49 -23.34
C ARG A 15 -9.33 -7.64 -22.10
N LEU A 16 -8.24 -7.38 -21.39
CA LEU A 16 -8.26 -6.48 -20.24
C LEU A 16 -8.01 -5.03 -20.68
N SER A 17 -8.54 -4.08 -19.93
CA SER A 17 -8.28 -2.66 -20.13
C SER A 17 -8.10 -1.95 -18.79
N ILE A 18 -7.11 -1.06 -18.75
CA ILE A 18 -6.85 -0.13 -17.65
C ILE A 18 -7.65 1.18 -17.78
N HIS A 19 -8.54 1.26 -18.76
CA HIS A 19 -9.49 2.35 -18.92
C HIS A 19 -10.90 1.83 -18.69
N ARG A 20 -11.80 2.72 -18.27
CA ARG A 20 -13.24 2.43 -18.29
C ARG A 20 -13.66 2.09 -19.71
N SER A 21 -14.43 1.03 -19.86
CA SER A 21 -14.95 0.54 -21.12
C SER A 21 -16.47 0.40 -21.01
N THR A 22 -17.15 0.46 -22.15
CA THR A 22 -18.57 0.10 -22.27
C THR A 22 -18.82 -1.41 -22.16
N GLY A 23 -17.76 -2.22 -21.98
CA GLY A 23 -17.86 -3.66 -21.71
C GLY A 23 -18.09 -4.54 -22.94
N LYS A 24 -18.17 -3.96 -24.15
CA LYS A 24 -18.47 -4.72 -25.38
C LYS A 24 -17.39 -5.74 -25.73
N ASN A 25 -16.12 -5.32 -25.76
CA ASN A 25 -15.00 -6.14 -26.25
C ASN A 25 -13.82 -6.20 -25.27
N LYS A 26 -13.91 -5.52 -24.11
CA LYS A 26 -12.84 -5.40 -23.13
C LYS A 26 -13.42 -5.37 -21.72
N ILE A 27 -12.75 -6.05 -20.80
CA ILE A 27 -13.03 -6.03 -19.37
C ILE A 27 -12.14 -4.98 -18.73
N SER A 28 -12.76 -3.97 -18.13
CA SER A 28 -12.02 -2.94 -17.40
C SER A 28 -11.56 -3.47 -16.05
N VAL A 29 -10.24 -3.48 -15.82
CA VAL A 29 -9.60 -3.88 -14.57
C VAL A 29 -8.76 -2.73 -14.00
N PRO A 30 -9.11 -2.18 -12.82
CA PRO A 30 -8.25 -1.23 -12.13
C PRO A 30 -7.04 -1.98 -11.56
N LEU A 31 -5.84 -1.45 -11.78
CA LEU A 31 -4.61 -2.10 -11.27
C LEU A 31 -4.46 -1.93 -9.75
N ILE A 32 -4.93 -0.81 -9.22
CA ILE A 32 -5.06 -0.56 -7.78
C ILE A 32 -6.53 -0.15 -7.54
N PRO A 33 -7.38 -1.06 -7.04
CA PRO A 33 -8.78 -0.81 -6.74
C PRO A 33 -8.96 0.43 -5.89
N GLN A 34 -9.87 1.30 -6.29
CA GLN A 34 -10.23 2.51 -5.55
C GLN A 34 -11.67 2.40 -5.04
N PRO A 35 -11.95 2.75 -3.78
CA PRO A 35 -13.32 2.91 -3.32
C PRO A 35 -14.08 3.89 -4.22
N GLY A 36 -15.20 3.44 -4.80
CA GLY A 36 -16.07 4.29 -5.63
C GLY A 36 -15.53 4.63 -7.02
N GLY A 37 -14.43 4.03 -7.50
CA GLY A 37 -13.87 4.40 -8.81
C GLY A 37 -12.84 3.46 -9.41
N PHE A 38 -12.38 3.83 -10.61
CA PHE A 38 -11.41 3.05 -11.39
C PHE A 38 -9.94 3.39 -11.08
N GLY A 39 -9.71 4.53 -10.41
CA GLY A 39 -8.37 5.03 -10.09
C GLY A 39 -7.58 5.55 -11.29
N LEU A 40 -6.35 5.96 -10.99
CA LEU A 40 -5.36 6.38 -11.98
C LEU A 40 -4.44 5.19 -12.30
N THR A 41 -3.89 5.20 -13.50
CA THR A 41 -2.86 4.22 -13.88
C THR A 41 -1.56 4.50 -13.08
N PRO A 42 -0.81 3.48 -12.64
CA PRO A 42 0.38 3.67 -11.80
C PRO A 42 1.40 4.66 -12.37
N TRP A 43 1.65 4.63 -13.68
CA TRP A 43 2.62 5.51 -14.35
C TRP A 43 2.16 6.98 -14.51
N HIS A 44 0.93 7.32 -14.12
CA HIS A 44 0.41 8.69 -14.08
C HIS A 44 0.03 9.13 -12.66
N SER A 45 0.48 8.41 -11.62
CA SER A 45 0.08 8.65 -10.24
C SER A 45 1.17 8.33 -9.25
N ALA A 46 0.95 8.72 -8.00
CA ALA A 46 1.67 8.22 -6.84
C ALA A 46 0.78 7.22 -6.09
N LEU A 47 1.42 6.21 -5.49
CA LEU A 47 0.77 5.27 -4.59
C LEU A 47 0.73 5.87 -3.18
N LEU A 48 -0.47 6.08 -2.67
CA LEU A 48 -0.75 6.48 -1.30
C LEU A 48 -1.16 5.25 -0.49
N VAL A 49 -0.54 5.08 0.68
CA VAL A 49 -1.03 4.17 1.72
C VAL A 49 -1.66 5.00 2.82
N THR A 50 -2.97 4.83 3.04
CA THR A 50 -3.70 5.58 4.07
C THR A 50 -3.31 5.11 5.47
N ALA A 51 -3.67 5.88 6.48
CA ALA A 51 -3.49 5.48 7.87
C ALA A 51 -4.25 4.18 8.17
N GLN A 52 -5.28 3.83 7.42
CA GLN A 52 -6.08 2.61 7.58
C GLN A 52 -5.52 1.44 6.76
N GLY A 53 -4.40 1.62 6.07
CA GLY A 53 -3.74 0.58 5.25
C GLY A 53 -4.29 0.46 3.83
N GLU A 54 -5.20 1.34 3.40
CA GLU A 54 -5.73 1.29 2.04
C GLU A 54 -4.72 1.81 1.03
N PHE A 55 -4.68 1.16 -0.15
CA PHE A 55 -3.83 1.57 -1.26
C PHE A 55 -4.63 2.42 -2.24
N ARG A 56 -4.24 3.68 -2.40
CA ARG A 56 -4.92 4.66 -3.25
C ARG A 56 -3.99 5.23 -4.31
N THR A 57 -4.50 5.44 -5.51
CA THR A 57 -3.77 6.14 -6.58
C THR A 57 -4.16 7.62 -6.55
N ARG A 58 -3.19 8.52 -6.40
CA ARG A 58 -3.45 9.98 -6.36
C ARG A 58 -2.46 10.75 -7.24
N PRO A 59 -2.85 11.92 -7.77
CA PRO A 59 -1.89 12.85 -8.36
C PRO A 59 -0.86 13.27 -7.31
N SER A 60 0.42 13.32 -7.68
CA SER A 60 1.49 13.71 -6.75
C SER A 60 1.35 15.15 -6.24
N SER A 61 0.65 16.02 -6.98
CA SER A 61 0.31 17.38 -6.55
C SER A 61 -0.55 17.42 -5.28
N GLU A 62 -1.38 16.40 -5.05
CA GLU A 62 -2.26 16.33 -3.87
C GLU A 62 -1.57 15.77 -2.62
N LEU A 63 -0.37 15.22 -2.77
CA LEU A 63 0.37 14.54 -1.70
C LEU A 63 1.54 15.39 -1.18
N ARG A 64 1.51 16.71 -1.39
CA ARG A 64 2.63 17.61 -1.09
C ARG A 64 2.66 18.15 0.34
N ASP A 65 1.59 18.01 1.13
CA ASP A 65 1.57 18.53 2.51
C ASP A 65 2.40 17.64 3.45
N PRO A 66 3.58 18.09 3.91
CA PRO A 66 4.46 17.28 4.75
C PRO A 66 3.92 17.08 6.17
N ARG A 67 2.86 17.80 6.56
CA ARG A 67 2.18 17.58 7.85
C ARG A 67 1.25 16.38 7.79
N LYS A 68 0.76 16.03 6.59
CA LYS A 68 -0.19 14.92 6.37
C LYS A 68 0.48 13.67 5.84
N TYR A 69 1.52 13.82 5.03
CA TYR A 69 2.12 12.72 4.30
C TYR A 69 3.62 12.62 4.52
N GLU A 70 4.15 11.41 4.34
CA GLU A 70 5.58 11.11 4.34
C GLU A 70 5.95 10.19 3.18
N ILE A 71 7.20 10.26 2.73
CA ILE A 71 7.71 9.36 1.69
C ILE A 71 8.35 8.16 2.39
N VAL A 72 7.78 6.98 2.16
CA VAL A 72 8.40 5.73 2.58
C VAL A 72 9.44 5.34 1.52
N LYS A 73 10.66 5.06 1.98
CA LYS A 73 11.78 4.66 1.13
C LYS A 73 12.03 3.15 1.24
N GLN A 74 12.43 2.55 0.14
CA GLN A 74 12.94 1.19 0.08
C GLN A 74 14.29 1.22 -0.63
N ASN A 75 15.34 0.67 -0.01
CA ASN A 75 16.71 0.68 -0.56
C ASN A 75 17.17 2.09 -0.94
N GLY A 76 16.87 3.09 -0.10
CA GLY A 76 17.22 4.50 -0.32
C GLY A 76 16.36 5.24 -1.35
N LYS A 77 15.49 4.55 -2.09
CA LYS A 77 14.65 5.15 -3.15
C LYS A 77 13.21 5.37 -2.66
N PRO A 78 12.51 6.44 -3.12
CA PRO A 78 11.09 6.61 -2.86
C PRO A 78 10.31 5.38 -3.34
N TYR A 79 9.47 4.84 -2.47
CA TYR A 79 8.69 3.63 -2.76
C TYR A 79 7.20 3.94 -2.84
N PHE A 80 6.63 4.56 -1.81
CA PHE A 80 5.26 5.07 -1.80
C PHE A 80 5.13 6.25 -0.84
N VAL A 81 3.98 6.92 -0.88
CA VAL A 81 3.61 7.97 0.08
C VAL A 81 2.70 7.36 1.13
N ARG A 82 2.90 7.67 2.41
CA ARG A 82 2.07 7.20 3.51
C ARG A 82 1.41 8.38 4.23
N GLU A 83 0.15 8.23 4.62
CA GLU A 83 -0.48 9.14 5.58
C GLU A 83 0.20 9.00 6.95
N LYS A 84 0.61 10.14 7.51
CA LYS A 84 1.18 10.17 8.86
C LYS A 84 0.11 9.78 9.87
N ASN A 85 0.52 8.96 10.83
CA ASN A 85 -0.33 8.55 11.94
C ASN A 85 0.56 8.20 13.15
N PRO A 86 0.20 8.60 14.39
CA PRO A 86 0.99 8.29 15.58
C PRO A 86 1.22 6.78 15.83
N ASP A 87 0.33 5.91 15.36
CA ASP A 87 0.49 4.46 15.45
C ASP A 87 1.67 3.95 14.60
N PHE A 88 2.23 4.78 13.70
CA PHE A 88 3.40 4.47 12.88
C PHE A 88 4.72 4.98 13.45
N ASP A 89 4.69 5.63 14.61
CA ASP A 89 5.89 6.06 15.30
C ASP A 89 6.45 4.89 16.13
N TRP A 90 7.48 4.24 15.59
CA TRP A 90 8.10 3.05 16.17
C TRP A 90 9.61 3.24 16.30
N PRO A 91 10.27 2.56 17.26
CA PRO A 91 11.72 2.56 17.35
C PRO A 91 12.38 2.15 16.04
N GLU A 92 13.58 2.68 15.76
CA GLU A 92 14.26 2.49 14.46
C GLU A 92 14.48 1.01 14.08
N HIS A 93 14.62 0.14 15.08
CA HIS A 93 14.81 -1.30 14.91
C HIS A 93 13.51 -2.05 14.58
N VAL A 94 12.35 -1.38 14.62
CA VAL A 94 11.06 -1.95 14.19
C VAL A 94 10.68 -1.36 12.84
N LYS A 95 10.58 -2.21 11.83
CA LYS A 95 10.19 -1.82 10.48
C LYS A 95 8.71 -2.10 10.27
N ILE A 96 8.04 -1.14 9.62
CA ILE A 96 6.62 -1.24 9.26
C ILE A 96 6.52 -1.47 7.77
N HIS A 97 5.96 -2.61 7.38
CA HIS A 97 5.68 -2.93 5.99
C HIS A 97 4.17 -2.92 5.74
N HIS A 98 3.76 -2.33 4.62
CA HIS A 98 2.39 -2.34 4.17
C HIS A 98 2.25 -3.35 3.03
N LYS A 99 1.35 -4.31 3.19
CA LYS A 99 0.99 -5.26 2.14
C LYS A 99 -0.33 -4.86 1.51
N TYR A 100 -0.39 -5.03 0.20
CA TYR A 100 -1.62 -4.86 -0.55
C TYR A 100 -2.73 -5.74 0.05
N GLY A 101 -3.95 -5.20 0.14
CA GLY A 101 -5.03 -5.76 0.97
C GLY A 101 -5.09 -5.20 2.39
N GLY A 102 -4.19 -4.26 2.74
CA GLY A 102 -4.23 -3.48 3.98
C GLY A 102 -3.59 -4.14 5.18
N ARG A 103 -2.91 -5.28 4.99
CA ARG A 103 -2.19 -5.94 6.07
C ARG A 103 -0.93 -5.16 6.43
N ILE A 104 -0.72 -4.96 7.72
CA ILE A 104 0.48 -4.32 8.26
C ILE A 104 1.37 -5.41 8.84
N ILE A 105 2.67 -5.35 8.54
CA ILE A 105 3.67 -6.23 9.14
C ILE A 105 4.62 -5.36 9.96
N LEU A 106 4.69 -5.64 11.26
CA LEU A 106 5.72 -5.11 12.15
C LEU A 106 6.82 -6.13 12.29
N GLU A 107 8.03 -5.73 11.94
CA GLU A 107 9.22 -6.57 11.98
C GLU A 107 10.25 -5.96 12.92
N ASN A 108 10.51 -6.63 14.04
CA ASN A 108 11.62 -6.31 14.91
C ASN A 108 12.91 -6.89 14.33
N THR A 109 13.86 -6.02 14.03
CA THR A 109 15.17 -6.33 13.45
C THR A 109 16.29 -6.28 14.49
N SER A 110 15.97 -6.08 15.76
CA SER A 110 16.97 -6.04 16.83
C SER A 110 17.44 -7.45 17.22
N GLU A 111 18.75 -7.61 17.33
CA GLU A 111 19.37 -8.82 17.89
C GLU A 111 19.37 -8.81 19.43
N ASP A 112 19.16 -7.64 20.04
CA ASP A 112 19.14 -7.44 21.49
C ASP A 112 17.86 -8.05 22.09
N GLU A 113 18.05 -9.07 22.93
CA GLU A 113 16.97 -9.80 23.58
C GLU A 113 16.09 -8.92 24.49
N SER A 114 16.65 -7.84 25.06
CA SER A 114 15.88 -6.90 25.87
C SER A 114 14.85 -6.11 25.05
N LYS A 115 15.10 -5.95 23.75
CA LYS A 115 14.24 -5.21 22.81
C LYS A 115 13.23 -6.08 22.08
N LYS A 116 13.22 -7.40 22.34
CA LYS A 116 12.26 -8.32 21.72
C LYS A 116 10.89 -8.32 22.39
N ARG A 117 10.76 -7.75 23.60
CA ARG A 117 9.45 -7.46 24.20
C ARG A 117 9.04 -6.02 23.90
N PRO A 118 7.79 -5.79 23.45
CA PRO A 118 7.26 -4.44 23.34
C PRO A 118 7.18 -3.79 24.73
N ALA A 119 7.49 -2.51 24.83
CA ALA A 119 7.16 -1.72 26.02
C ALA A 119 5.65 -1.48 26.09
N ASP A 120 5.11 -1.26 27.28
CA ASP A 120 3.68 -1.03 27.53
C ASP A 120 3.10 0.10 26.64
N GLU A 121 3.87 1.15 26.40
CA GLU A 121 3.50 2.28 25.52
C GLU A 121 3.28 1.88 24.05
N LEU A 122 3.85 0.74 23.62
CA LEU A 122 3.71 0.21 22.26
C LEU A 122 2.54 -0.78 22.15
N GLU A 123 2.03 -1.31 23.26
CA GLU A 123 0.89 -2.25 23.25
C GLU A 123 -0.37 -1.58 22.70
N LEU A 124 -0.63 -0.32 23.09
CA LEU A 124 -1.76 0.42 22.55
C LEU A 124 -1.62 0.64 21.03
N LYS A 125 -0.40 0.92 20.56
CA LYS A 125 -0.12 1.03 19.12
C LYS A 125 -0.36 -0.31 18.42
N LEU A 126 0.08 -1.44 19.00
CA LEU A 126 -0.20 -2.78 18.46
C LEU A 126 -1.70 -3.05 18.36
N ALA A 127 -2.45 -2.75 19.42
CA ALA A 127 -3.90 -2.93 19.45
C ALA A 127 -4.58 -2.08 18.36
N ASN A 128 -4.23 -0.80 18.24
CA ASN A 128 -4.76 0.09 17.20
C ASN A 128 -4.46 -0.43 15.79
N LEU A 129 -3.23 -0.91 15.54
CA LEU A 129 -2.84 -1.49 14.26
C LEU A 129 -3.58 -2.80 13.96
N ALA A 130 -3.80 -3.65 14.97
CA ALA A 130 -4.50 -4.92 14.83
C ALA A 130 -5.99 -4.75 14.51
N LEU A 131 -6.62 -3.65 14.93
CA LEU A 131 -8.02 -3.33 14.65
C LEU A 131 -8.25 -2.82 13.22
N ARG A 132 -7.20 -2.64 12.41
CA ARG A 132 -7.33 -2.16 11.03
C ARG A 132 -7.81 -3.28 10.10
N PRO A 133 -8.50 -2.96 8.99
CA PRO A 133 -9.18 -3.96 8.16
C PRO A 133 -8.31 -5.11 7.64
N GLY A 134 -7.04 -4.88 7.30
CA GLY A 134 -6.14 -5.94 6.81
C GLY A 134 -5.41 -6.73 7.91
N GLY A 135 -5.60 -6.33 9.18
CA GLY A 135 -4.96 -6.91 10.34
C GLY A 135 -3.46 -6.62 10.47
N LEU A 136 -2.89 -7.17 11.53
CA LEU A 136 -1.50 -7.01 11.91
C LEU A 136 -0.78 -8.36 11.96
N GLU A 137 0.41 -8.42 11.40
CA GLU A 137 1.36 -9.50 11.57
C GLU A 137 2.59 -8.97 12.31
N VAL A 138 3.04 -9.68 13.34
CA VAL A 138 4.17 -9.29 14.19
C VAL A 138 5.27 -10.32 14.06
N ARG A 139 6.50 -9.88 13.76
CA ARG A 139 7.68 -10.74 13.52
C ARG A 139 8.88 -10.27 14.33
N GLY A 140 9.69 -11.22 14.81
CA GLY A 140 10.94 -10.93 15.52
C GLY A 140 10.76 -10.50 16.99
N PHE A 141 9.53 -10.43 17.49
CA PHE A 141 9.23 -10.21 18.91
C PHE A 141 9.16 -11.54 19.66
N LYS A 142 9.47 -11.51 20.97
CA LYS A 142 9.25 -12.63 21.89
C LYS A 142 7.87 -12.47 22.52
N VAL A 143 7.07 -13.54 22.43
CA VAL A 143 5.78 -13.68 23.11
C VAL A 143 6.04 -14.20 24.52
#